data_AF-A0A8S3W2F2-F1
#
_entry.id   AF-A0A8S3W2F2-F1
#
_cell.length_a   1.000
_cell.length_b   1.000
_cell.length_c   1.000
_cell.angle_alpha   90.00
_cell.angle_beta   90.00
_cell.angle_gamma   90.00
#
_symmetry.space_group_name_H-M   'P 1'
#
loop_
_entity.id
_entity.type
_entity.pdbx_description
1 polymer ?
#
loop_
_entity_poly.entity_id
_entity_poly.type
_entity_poly.pdbx_seq_one_letter_code
_entity_poly.pdbx_strand_id
1 'polypeptide(L)'
;MLLPQKRVLKGKEKRGYPTYKWSTKPPPPHRTPGKNIVPYLPGPVGVAKEVTTELDVFKLYFNKKIIDTILVHSNQEIAKQKANYGPQTSYTKDVDISELKAFFGLLYLTAVKKDNRVSTNFLWGISGSEIYSAIMSTERYKFLT
;
A
#
# COMPACT_ATOMS: atom_id res chain seq x y z
N MET A 1 -37.76 28.09 -23.40
CA MET A 1 -36.39 27.62 -23.06
C MET A 1 -35.41 28.61 -23.67
N LEU A 2 -34.71 29.42 -22.87
CA LEU A 2 -33.79 30.45 -23.37
C LEU A 2 -32.49 29.79 -23.81
N LEU A 3 -32.24 29.74 -25.12
CA LEU A 3 -30.97 29.25 -25.65
C LEU A 3 -29.90 30.35 -25.52
N PRO A 4 -28.69 30.03 -25.05
CA PRO A 4 -27.61 31.00 -24.96
C PRO A 4 -27.24 31.54 -26.35
N GLN A 5 -27.22 32.87 -26.51
CA GLN A 5 -26.93 33.53 -27.79
C GLN A 5 -25.50 33.28 -28.29
N LYS A 6 -24.56 32.98 -27.38
CA LYS A 6 -23.14 32.75 -27.73
C LYS A 6 -22.88 31.27 -28.02
N ARG A 7 -22.20 30.99 -29.14
CA ARG A 7 -21.82 29.64 -29.59
C ARG A 7 -20.76 28.96 -28.70
N VAL A 8 -19.98 29.75 -27.98
CA VAL A 8 -18.91 29.27 -27.09
C VAL A 8 -18.97 30.05 -25.78
N LEU A 9 -19.07 29.33 -24.67
CA LEU A 9 -18.93 29.87 -23.32
C LEU A 9 -17.47 29.75 -22.91
N LYS A 10 -16.90 30.82 -22.37
CA LYS A 10 -15.55 30.79 -21.82
C LYS A 10 -15.65 30.76 -20.29
N GLY A 11 -14.87 29.88 -19.67
CA GLY A 11 -14.68 29.89 -18.22
C GLY A 11 -13.90 31.13 -17.77
N LYS A 12 -13.92 31.39 -16.46
CA LYS A 12 -13.16 32.49 -15.85
C LYS A 12 -11.66 32.27 -16.07
N GLU A 13 -10.98 33.27 -16.60
CA GLU A 13 -9.53 33.24 -16.82
C GLU A 13 -8.79 33.24 -15.48
N LYS A 14 -7.81 32.34 -15.35
CA LYS A 14 -6.92 32.24 -14.18
C LYS A 14 -5.47 32.31 -14.65
N ARG A 15 -4.67 33.18 -14.03
CA ARG A 15 -3.25 33.38 -14.38
C ARG A 15 -2.50 32.05 -14.27
N GLY A 16 -1.87 31.62 -15.36
CA GLY A 16 -1.10 30.37 -15.43
C GLY A 16 -1.89 29.12 -15.87
N TYR A 17 -3.19 29.24 -16.18
CA TYR A 17 -4.00 28.10 -16.64
C TYR A 17 -4.71 28.41 -17.97
N PRO A 18 -4.84 27.41 -18.87
CA PRO A 18 -5.58 27.58 -20.12
C PRO A 18 -7.06 27.83 -19.84
N THR A 19 -7.65 28.79 -20.55
CA THR A 19 -9.07 29.12 -20.41
C THR A 19 -9.94 28.02 -21.00
N TYR A 20 -10.78 27.40 -20.17
CA TYR A 20 -11.72 26.39 -20.64
C TYR A 20 -12.78 27.02 -21.56
N LYS A 21 -13.05 26.36 -22.69
CA LYS A 21 -14.10 26.75 -23.65
C LYS A 21 -15.15 25.64 -23.70
N TRP A 22 -16.41 25.97 -23.46
CA TRP A 22 -17.53 25.05 -23.55
C TRP A 22 -18.39 25.40 -24.77
N SER A 23 -18.74 24.40 -25.58
CA SER A 23 -19.67 24.57 -26.70
C SER A 23 -21.10 24.54 -26.16
N THR A 24 -21.95 25.46 -26.63
CA THR A 24 -23.40 25.45 -26.32
C THR A 24 -24.19 24.50 -27.22
N LYS A 25 -23.57 24.00 -28.28
CA LYS A 25 -24.15 22.97 -29.14
C LYS A 25 -23.52 21.61 -28.82
N PRO A 26 -24.33 20.55 -28.69
CA PRO A 26 -23.78 19.20 -28.62
C PRO A 26 -22.95 18.94 -29.87
N PRO A 27 -21.82 18.22 -29.77
CA PRO A 27 -21.11 17.76 -30.95
C PRO A 27 -22.08 16.95 -31.83
N PRO A 28 -21.95 17.02 -33.17
CA PRO A 28 -22.78 16.20 -34.05
C PRO A 28 -22.62 14.72 -33.69
N PRO A 29 -23.68 13.90 -33.77
CA PRO A 29 -23.59 12.48 -33.49
C PRO A 29 -22.62 11.86 -34.52
N HIS A 30 -21.40 11.61 -34.08
CA HIS A 30 -20.37 10.98 -34.89
C HIS A 30 -19.84 9.77 -34.13
N ARG A 31 -19.73 8.64 -34.83
CA ARG A 31 -19.03 7.47 -34.28
C ARG A 31 -17.54 7.74 -34.38
N THR A 32 -16.81 7.62 -33.27
CA THR A 32 -15.35 7.64 -33.30
C THR A 32 -14.87 6.59 -34.30
N PRO A 33 -14.08 6.94 -35.32
CA PRO A 33 -13.53 5.96 -36.26
C PRO A 33 -12.78 4.88 -35.48
N GLY A 34 -12.94 3.61 -35.85
CA GLY A 34 -12.32 2.47 -35.11
C GLY A 34 -10.81 2.62 -34.91
N LYS A 35 -10.12 3.24 -35.88
CA LYS A 35 -8.69 3.57 -35.82
C LYS A 35 -8.29 4.54 -34.69
N ASN A 36 -9.23 5.34 -34.18
CA ASN A 36 -9.02 6.28 -33.08
C ASN A 36 -9.46 5.71 -31.73
N ILE A 37 -10.01 4.48 -31.70
CA ILE A 37 -10.33 3.79 -30.47
C ILE A 37 -9.02 3.15 -29.99
N VAL A 38 -8.37 3.79 -29.01
CA VAL A 38 -7.24 3.17 -28.32
C VAL A 38 -7.82 2.06 -27.43
N PRO A 39 -7.52 0.77 -27.68
CA PRO A 39 -8.04 -0.30 -26.84
C PRO A 39 -7.37 -0.21 -25.46
N TYR A 40 -8.12 0.19 -24.45
CA TYR A 40 -7.71 0.03 -23.07
C TYR A 40 -7.91 -1.44 -22.69
N LEU A 41 -6.82 -2.22 -22.78
CA LEU A 41 -6.82 -3.60 -22.32
C LEU A 41 -6.51 -3.60 -20.82
N PRO A 42 -7.42 -4.10 -19.97
CA PRO A 42 -7.14 -4.21 -18.54
C PRO A 42 -6.02 -5.23 -18.34
N GLY A 43 -4.92 -4.81 -17.73
CA GLY A 43 -3.79 -5.68 -17.47
C GLY A 43 -2.60 -4.96 -16.82
N PRO A 44 -1.62 -5.72 -16.31
CA PRO A 44 -0.40 -5.16 -15.77
C PRO A 44 0.36 -4.37 -16.85
N VAL A 45 1.01 -3.29 -16.45
CA VAL A 45 1.74 -2.37 -17.34
C VAL A 45 3.22 -2.34 -16.94
N GLY A 46 4.11 -2.23 -17.92
CA GLY A 46 5.55 -2.11 -17.69
C GLY A 46 6.15 -3.34 -17.02
N VAL A 47 6.98 -3.12 -16.01
CA VAL A 47 7.73 -4.16 -15.27
C VAL A 47 6.80 -5.23 -14.67
N ALA A 48 5.56 -4.87 -14.33
CA ALA A 48 4.58 -5.82 -13.79
C ALA A 48 4.16 -6.92 -14.78
N LYS A 49 4.43 -6.78 -16.08
CA LYS A 49 4.16 -7.82 -17.09
C LYS A 49 5.18 -8.96 -17.06
N GLU A 50 6.41 -8.68 -16.63
CA GLU A 50 7.54 -9.61 -16.69
C GLU A 50 7.65 -10.46 -15.42
N VAL A 51 6.93 -10.07 -14.36
CA VAL A 51 6.97 -10.75 -13.08
C VAL A 51 6.09 -11.99 -13.08
N THR A 52 6.68 -13.14 -12.74
CA THR A 52 6.00 -14.44 -12.69
C THR A 52 5.77 -14.96 -11.27
N THR A 53 6.60 -14.54 -10.31
CA THR A 53 6.53 -15.02 -8.92
C THR A 53 5.73 -14.07 -8.03
N GLU A 54 4.93 -14.62 -7.13
CA GLU A 54 4.05 -13.87 -6.21
C GLU A 54 4.85 -12.93 -5.30
N LEU A 55 6.03 -13.40 -4.87
CA LEU A 55 6.94 -12.62 -4.02
C LEU A 55 7.50 -11.40 -4.76
N ASP A 56 7.75 -11.53 -6.06
CA ASP A 56 8.23 -10.42 -6.87
C ASP A 56 7.09 -9.43 -7.18
N VAL A 57 5.86 -9.92 -7.33
CA VAL A 57 4.67 -9.05 -7.39
C VAL A 57 4.53 -8.26 -6.09
N PHE A 58 4.72 -8.91 -4.94
CA PHE A 58 4.69 -8.23 -3.65
C PHE A 58 5.75 -7.13 -3.55
N LYS A 59 6.98 -7.36 -4.04
CA LYS A 59 8.05 -6.35 -4.07
C LYS A 59 7.73 -5.14 -4.94
N LEU A 60 6.85 -5.26 -5.94
CA LEU A 60 6.40 -4.11 -6.73
C LEU A 60 5.57 -3.13 -5.89
N TYR A 61 4.75 -3.65 -4.98
CA TYR A 61 3.97 -2.84 -4.05
C TYR A 61 4.84 -2.35 -2.87
N PHE A 62 5.61 -3.25 -2.27
CA PHE A 62 6.52 -2.96 -1.17
C PHE A 62 7.96 -2.91 -1.68
N ASN A 63 8.29 -1.80 -2.33
CA ASN A 63 9.63 -1.60 -2.86
C ASN A 63 10.68 -1.51 -1.73
N LYS A 64 11.95 -1.71 -2.10
CA LYS A 64 13.07 -1.62 -1.15
C LYS A 64 13.10 -0.30 -0.38
N LYS A 65 12.80 0.82 -1.04
CA LYS A 65 12.80 2.15 -0.41
C LYS A 65 11.78 2.27 0.72
N ILE A 66 10.58 1.72 0.54
CA ILE A 66 9.52 1.69 1.56
C ILE A 66 10.00 0.84 2.74
N ILE A 67 10.51 -0.36 2.47
CA ILE A 67 11.01 -1.27 3.52
C ILE A 67 12.14 -0.60 4.31
N ASP A 68 13.12 0.01 3.63
CA ASP A 68 14.25 0.69 4.27
C ASP A 68 13.77 1.89 5.10
N THR A 69 12.76 2.64 4.63
CA THR A 69 12.17 3.77 5.36
C THR A 69 11.50 3.31 6.64
N ILE A 70 10.72 2.21 6.57
CA ILE A 70 10.08 1.61 7.75
C ILE A 70 11.15 1.15 8.74
N LEU A 71 12.18 0.44 8.27
CA LEU A 71 13.27 -0.05 9.11
C LEU A 71 13.95 1.08 9.90
N VAL A 72 14.31 2.17 9.22
CA VAL A 72 14.99 3.32 9.85
C VAL A 72 14.11 3.95 10.94
N HIS A 73 12.84 4.22 10.64
CA HIS A 73 11.95 4.86 11.60
C HIS A 73 11.53 3.93 12.74
N SER A 74 11.35 2.64 12.49
CA SER A 74 11.11 1.64 13.53
C SER A 74 12.28 1.58 14.50
N ASN A 75 13.52 1.54 14.02
CA ASN A 75 14.70 1.52 14.91
C ASN A 75 14.86 2.81 15.71
N GLN A 76 14.50 3.97 15.13
CA GLN A 76 14.45 5.23 15.86
C GLN A 76 13.42 5.19 17.00
N GLU A 77 12.24 4.64 16.77
CA GLU A 77 11.22 4.49 17.83
C GLU A 77 11.63 3.46 18.88
N ILE A 78 12.25 2.35 18.48
CA ILE A 78 12.78 1.35 19.42
C ILE A 78 13.81 1.98 20.34
N ALA A 79 14.74 2.78 19.80
CA ALA A 79 15.74 3.47 20.60
C ALA A 79 15.10 4.39 21.67
N LYS A 80 13.99 5.05 21.34
CA LYS A 80 13.22 5.87 22.29
C LYS A 80 12.51 5.03 23.34
N GLN A 81 11.81 3.98 22.91
CA GLN A 81 11.02 3.12 23.80
C GLN A 81 11.90 2.30 24.73
N LYS A 82 13.10 1.92 24.29
CA LYS A 82 14.07 1.13 25.07
C LYS A 82 14.40 1.77 26.42
N ALA A 83 14.33 3.10 26.55
CA ALA A 83 14.52 3.80 27.82
C ALA A 83 13.46 3.45 28.89
N ASN A 84 12.27 3.00 28.46
CA ASN A 84 11.16 2.61 29.34
C ASN A 84 11.29 1.17 29.85
N TYR A 85 12.21 0.38 29.29
CA TYR A 85 12.41 -1.03 29.63
C TYR A 85 13.75 -1.23 30.36
N GLY A 86 13.84 -2.29 31.16
CA GLY A 86 15.07 -2.64 31.86
C GLY A 86 16.20 -3.04 30.89
N PRO A 87 17.48 -2.95 31.31
CA PRO A 87 18.65 -3.11 30.45
C PRO A 87 18.85 -4.50 29.82
N GLN A 88 18.01 -5.50 30.10
CA GLN A 88 18.22 -6.92 29.76
C GLN A 88 17.07 -7.56 28.95
N THR A 89 16.24 -6.78 28.27
CA THR A 89 15.14 -7.33 27.47
C THR A 89 15.61 -7.67 26.05
N SER A 90 15.77 -8.97 25.74
CA SER A 90 16.18 -9.43 24.40
C SER A 90 15.21 -8.98 23.29
N TYR A 91 13.94 -8.76 23.62
CA TYR A 91 12.88 -8.35 22.69
C TYR A 91 12.86 -6.84 22.36
N THR A 92 13.73 -6.01 22.95
CA THR A 92 13.83 -4.55 22.67
C THR A 92 15.03 -4.21 21.81
N LYS A 93 15.54 -5.18 21.05
CA LYS A 93 16.63 -4.97 20.08
C LYS A 93 16.12 -4.25 18.84
N ASP A 94 17.04 -3.63 18.11
CA ASP A 94 16.74 -3.04 16.81
C ASP A 94 16.26 -4.13 15.84
N VAL A 95 15.40 -3.73 14.91
CA VAL A 95 14.84 -4.60 13.87
C VAL A 95 15.81 -4.70 12.70
N ASP A 96 15.97 -5.91 12.18
CA ASP A 96 16.67 -6.18 10.93
C ASP A 96 15.69 -6.31 9.75
N ILE A 97 16.18 -6.14 8.52
CA ILE A 97 15.40 -6.32 7.29
C ILE A 97 14.76 -7.70 7.23
N SER A 98 15.48 -8.74 7.68
CA SER A 98 14.98 -10.12 7.69
C SER A 98 13.82 -10.29 8.66
N GLU A 99 13.94 -9.70 9.85
CA GLU A 99 12.90 -9.69 10.88
C GLU A 99 11.67 -8.90 10.42
N LEU A 100 11.87 -7.72 9.81
CA LEU A 100 10.77 -6.91 9.28
C LEU A 100 9.97 -7.64 8.19
N LYS A 101 10.67 -8.36 7.30
CA LYS A 101 10.02 -9.22 6.29
C LYS A 101 9.26 -10.38 6.94
N ALA A 102 9.85 -11.00 7.96
CA ALA A 102 9.19 -12.08 8.72
C ALA A 102 7.93 -11.56 9.44
N PHE A 103 7.97 -10.34 9.98
CA PHE A 103 6.81 -9.66 10.57
C PHE A 103 5.69 -9.42 9.54
N PHE A 104 6.00 -8.94 8.34
CA PHE A 104 5.00 -8.81 7.27
C PHE A 104 4.41 -10.16 6.85
N GLY A 105 5.24 -11.21 6.78
CA GLY A 105 4.77 -12.57 6.54
C GLY A 105 3.79 -13.02 7.63
N LEU A 106 4.07 -12.70 8.88
CA LEU A 106 3.20 -13.01 10.01
C LEU A 106 1.86 -12.26 9.92
N LEU A 107 1.85 -10.97 9.58
CA LEU A 107 0.63 -10.20 9.35
C LEU A 107 -0.18 -10.73 8.16
N TYR A 108 0.49 -11.19 7.11
CA TYR A 108 -0.18 -11.81 5.97
C TYR A 108 -0.83 -13.15 6.38
N LEU A 109 -0.12 -13.95 7.19
CA LEU A 109 -0.63 -15.22 7.69
C LEU A 109 -1.87 -15.02 8.59
N THR A 110 -1.86 -14.04 9.50
CA THR A 110 -3.03 -13.74 10.34
C THR A 110 -4.22 -13.29 9.51
N ALA A 111 -3.99 -12.52 8.44
CA ALA A 111 -5.05 -12.11 7.51
C ALA A 111 -5.63 -13.31 6.75
N VAL A 112 -4.78 -14.21 6.24
CA VAL A 112 -5.20 -15.43 5.52
C VAL A 112 -6.01 -16.36 6.42
N LYS A 113 -5.58 -16.54 7.66
CA LYS A 113 -6.29 -17.37 8.65
C LYS A 113 -7.53 -16.70 9.25
N LYS A 114 -7.75 -15.41 8.98
CA LYS A 114 -8.80 -14.57 9.59
C LYS A 114 -8.67 -14.48 11.12
N ASP A 115 -7.44 -14.53 11.60
CA ASP A 115 -7.06 -14.52 13.01
C ASP A 115 -6.87 -13.10 13.56
N ASN A 116 -7.16 -12.06 12.77
CA ASN A 116 -6.88 -10.66 13.09
C ASN A 116 -7.58 -10.11 14.36
N ARG A 117 -8.63 -10.77 14.84
CA ARG A 117 -9.37 -10.41 16.07
C ARG A 117 -9.05 -11.33 17.25
N VAL A 118 -8.19 -12.32 17.03
CA VAL A 118 -7.83 -13.30 18.04
C VAL A 118 -6.73 -12.71 18.92
N SER A 119 -6.83 -12.94 20.22
CA SER A 119 -5.83 -12.44 21.16
C SER A 119 -4.46 -13.07 20.89
N THR A 120 -3.39 -12.27 21.04
CA THR A 120 -2.01 -12.74 20.85
C THR A 120 -1.68 -13.92 21.77
N ASN A 121 -2.22 -13.95 22.99
CA ASN A 121 -2.01 -15.06 23.93
C ASN A 121 -2.60 -16.37 23.42
N PHE A 122 -3.71 -16.32 22.69
CA PHE A 122 -4.30 -17.50 22.07
C PHE A 122 -3.52 -17.91 20.83
N LEU A 123 -3.10 -16.95 19.99
CA LEU A 123 -2.36 -17.22 18.76
C LEU A 123 -0.98 -17.87 19.00
N TRP A 124 -0.29 -17.45 20.07
CA TRP A 124 0.98 -18.04 20.52
C TRP A 124 0.80 -19.10 21.63
N GLY A 125 -0.44 -19.45 21.97
CA GLY A 125 -0.76 -20.47 22.96
C GLY A 125 -0.75 -21.89 22.39
N ILE A 126 -1.04 -22.86 23.25
CA ILE A 126 -1.08 -24.30 22.89
C ILE A 126 -2.12 -24.59 21.79
N SER A 127 -3.23 -23.86 21.79
CA SER A 127 -4.30 -23.99 20.79
C SER A 127 -4.03 -23.17 19.51
N GLY A 128 -3.00 -22.33 19.52
CA GLY A 128 -2.58 -21.52 18.38
C GLY A 128 -1.75 -22.31 17.39
N SER A 129 -1.40 -21.67 16.27
CA SER A 129 -0.52 -22.29 15.27
C SER A 129 0.93 -22.09 15.66
N GLU A 130 1.70 -23.19 15.72
CA GLU A 130 3.15 -23.17 16.01
C GLU A 130 3.96 -22.28 15.05
N ILE A 131 3.42 -21.97 13.87
CA ILE A 131 4.05 -21.06 12.91
C ILE A 131 4.27 -19.67 13.51
N TYR A 132 3.35 -19.19 14.37
CA TYR A 132 3.48 -17.87 14.98
C TYR A 132 4.69 -17.78 15.92
N SER A 133 4.85 -18.78 16.80
CA SER A 133 5.99 -18.87 17.73
C SER A 133 7.30 -19.21 17.04
N ALA A 134 7.26 -19.95 15.93
CA ALA A 134 8.43 -20.26 15.11
C ALA A 134 9.00 -19.01 14.41
N ILE A 135 8.16 -18.03 14.05
CA ILE A 135 8.59 -16.79 13.39
C ILE A 135 9.16 -15.80 14.40
N MET A 136 8.47 -15.53 15.49
CA MET A 136 8.92 -14.61 16.54
C MET A 136 8.25 -14.88 17.89
N SER A 137 8.87 -14.42 18.97
CA SER A 137 8.29 -14.55 20.31
C SER A 137 7.07 -13.64 20.50
N THR A 138 6.18 -14.02 21.40
CA THR A 138 4.98 -13.27 21.75
C THR A 138 5.31 -11.87 22.27
N GLU A 139 6.38 -11.76 23.08
CA GLU A 139 6.84 -10.49 23.64
C GLU A 139 7.37 -9.56 22.56
N ARG A 140 8.14 -10.12 21.60
CA ARG A 140 8.66 -9.35 20.48
C ARG A 140 7.54 -8.85 19.57
N TYR A 141 6.56 -9.70 19.27
CA TYR A 141 5.39 -9.27 18.50
C TYR A 141 4.65 -8.13 19.20
N LYS A 142 4.34 -8.28 20.50
CA LYS A 142 3.65 -7.25 21.30
C LYS A 142 4.45 -5.95 21.44
N PHE A 143 5.77 -6.02 21.37
CA PHE A 143 6.62 -4.83 21.40
C PHE A 143 6.62 -4.07 20.07
N LEU A 144 6.46 -4.78 18.94
CA LEU A 144 6.45 -4.19 17.60
C LEU A 144 5.06 -3.72 17.15
N THR A 145 3.99 -4.18 17.78
CA THR A 145 2.59 -3.78 17.52
C THR A 145 2.07 -2.78 18.52
#